data_AF-A0A1X9T2K2-F1
#
_entry.id   AF-A0A1X9T2K2-F1
#
_cell.length_a   1.000
_cell.length_b   1.000
_cell.length_c   1.000
_cell.angle_alpha   90.00
_cell.angle_beta   90.00
_cell.angle_gamma   90.00
#
_symmetry.space_group_name_H-M   'P 1'
#
loop_
_entity.id
_entity.type
_entity.pdbx_description
1 polymer ?
#
loop_
_entity_poly.entity_id
_entity_poly.type
_entity_poly.pdbx_seq_one_letter_code
_entity_poly.pdbx_strand_id
1 'polypeptide(L)'
;MRIEQTLDERRETHGDFGRVAKLHVELIECFRTHSTNTWEVDYIETQMVALDMILHKIARIGSGKVDEIDHWRDIAGYATLVVKELEKQRGLEGIQNVE
;
A
#
# COMPACT_ATOMS: atom_id res chain seq x y z
N MET A 1 20.98 16.84 -5.05
CA MET A 1 21.14 15.39 -4.79
C MET A 1 21.28 14.68 -6.12
N ARG A 2 22.27 13.80 -6.30
CA ARG A 2 22.47 13.05 -7.55
C ARG A 2 21.59 11.80 -7.51
N ILE A 3 20.97 11.43 -8.63
CA ILE A 3 20.04 10.28 -8.71
C ILE A 3 20.63 8.99 -8.11
N GLU A 4 21.91 8.72 -8.38
CA GLU A 4 22.61 7.54 -7.85
C GLU A 4 22.62 7.48 -6.32
N GLN A 5 22.83 8.62 -5.64
CA GLN A 5 22.83 8.67 -4.18
C GLN A 5 21.46 8.29 -3.62
N THR A 6 20.39 8.77 -4.25
CA THR A 6 19.02 8.41 -3.88
C THR A 6 18.72 6.94 -4.12
N LEU A 7 19.26 6.35 -5.18
CA LEU A 7 19.08 4.94 -5.48
C LEU A 7 19.79 4.06 -4.45
N ASP A 8 21.00 4.43 -4.04
CA ASP A 8 21.77 3.71 -3.02
C ASP A 8 21.08 3.78 -1.65
N GLU A 9 20.70 4.99 -1.19
CA GLU A 9 19.97 5.20 0.07
C GLU A 9 18.66 4.41 0.11
N ARG A 10 17.91 4.40 -1.01
CA ARG A 10 16.64 3.65 -1.10
C ARG A 10 16.86 2.15 -1.17
N ARG A 11 17.90 1.67 -1.84
CA ARG A 11 18.19 0.23 -1.89
C ARG A 11 18.44 -0.33 -0.48
N GLU A 12 19.10 0.43 0.39
CA GLU A 12 19.36 0.00 1.78
C GLU A 12 18.09 -0.21 2.61
N THR A 13 17.03 0.55 2.35
CA THR A 13 15.79 0.51 3.15
C THR A 13 14.69 -0.28 2.44
N HIS A 14 14.52 -0.06 1.14
CA HIS A 14 13.42 -0.58 0.33
C HIS A 14 13.72 -1.95 -0.29
N GLY A 15 14.99 -2.37 -0.27
CA GLY A 15 15.44 -3.59 -0.92
C GLY A 15 15.80 -3.43 -2.39
N ASP A 16 16.23 -4.53 -2.99
CA ASP A 16 16.48 -4.59 -4.43
C ASP A 16 15.19 -4.40 -5.24
N PHE A 17 15.20 -3.47 -6.20
CA PHE A 17 14.01 -3.10 -6.96
C PHE A 17 13.42 -4.29 -7.74
N GLY A 18 14.25 -5.18 -8.29
CA GLY A 18 13.79 -6.36 -9.00
C GLY A 18 13.05 -7.35 -8.10
N ARG A 19 13.55 -7.55 -6.87
CA ARG A 19 12.87 -8.37 -5.86
C ARG A 19 11.55 -7.75 -5.40
N VAL A 20 11.56 -6.44 -5.12
CA VAL A 20 10.34 -5.70 -4.75
C VAL A 20 9.28 -5.81 -5.85
N ALA A 21 9.69 -5.59 -7.11
CA ALA A 21 8.77 -5.66 -8.26
C ALA A 21 8.16 -7.06 -8.40
N LYS A 22 8.98 -8.11 -8.32
CA LYS A 22 8.49 -9.49 -8.39
C LYS A 22 7.48 -9.79 -7.28
N LEU A 23 7.84 -9.49 -6.03
CA LEU A 23 6.98 -9.78 -4.88
C LEU A 23 5.68 -8.95 -4.93
N HIS A 24 5.74 -7.68 -5.32
CA HIS A 24 4.56 -6.83 -5.47
C HIS A 24 3.58 -7.38 -6.51
N VAL A 25 4.08 -7.77 -7.69
CA VAL A 25 3.26 -8.37 -8.75
C VAL A 25 2.60 -9.66 -8.26
N GLU A 26 3.36 -10.57 -7.65
CA GLU A 26 2.81 -11.83 -7.11
C GLU A 26 1.74 -11.59 -6.03
N LEU A 27 1.93 -10.58 -5.16
CA LEU A 27 0.97 -10.22 -4.13
C LEU A 27 -0.34 -9.67 -4.71
N ILE A 28 -0.27 -8.73 -5.66
CA ILE A 28 -1.49 -8.15 -6.26
C ILE A 28 -2.22 -9.15 -7.15
N GLU A 29 -1.49 -10.01 -7.88
CA GLU A 29 -2.09 -11.10 -8.67
C GLU A 29 -2.77 -12.13 -7.77
N CYS A 30 -2.13 -12.52 -6.66
CA CYS A 30 -2.74 -13.40 -5.66
C CYS A 30 -4.03 -12.80 -5.11
N PHE A 31 -4.02 -11.52 -4.71
CA PHE A 31 -5.22 -10.82 -4.22
C PHE A 31 -6.33 -10.81 -5.28
N ARG A 32 -6.02 -10.41 -6.51
CA ARG A 32 -7.00 -10.33 -7.62
C ARG A 32 -7.57 -11.69 -8.01
N THR A 33 -6.74 -12.73 -7.99
CA THR A 33 -7.14 -14.09 -8.39
C THR A 33 -8.01 -14.77 -7.35
N HIS A 34 -7.75 -14.53 -6.06
CA HIS A 34 -8.41 -15.24 -4.97
C HIS A 34 -9.49 -14.42 -4.24
N SER A 35 -9.62 -13.12 -4.55
CA SER A 35 -10.74 -12.29 -4.08
C SER A 35 -12.06 -12.78 -4.67
N THR A 36 -13.11 -12.84 -3.85
CA THR A 36 -14.48 -13.08 -4.33
C THR A 36 -15.08 -11.84 -5.00
N ASN A 37 -14.57 -10.66 -4.65
CA ASN A 37 -14.95 -9.40 -5.26
C ASN A 37 -14.15 -9.21 -6.56
N THR A 38 -14.81 -8.67 -7.59
CA THR A 38 -14.23 -8.37 -8.89
C THR A 38 -13.55 -6.99 -8.86
N TRP A 39 -12.26 -6.95 -9.22
CA TRP A 39 -11.41 -5.77 -9.10
C TRP A 39 -11.98 -4.53 -9.81
N GLU A 40 -12.54 -4.70 -11.01
CA GLU A 40 -13.08 -3.62 -11.85
C GLU A 40 -14.56 -3.28 -11.59
N VAL A 41 -15.23 -4.03 -10.71
CA VAL A 41 -16.68 -3.88 -10.47
C VAL A 41 -16.98 -3.45 -9.04
N ASP A 42 -16.36 -4.11 -8.06
CA ASP A 42 -16.71 -3.96 -6.65
C ASP A 42 -15.86 -2.92 -5.91
N TYR A 43 -14.71 -2.55 -6.48
CA TYR A 43 -13.79 -1.60 -5.86
C TYR A 43 -13.86 -0.23 -6.53
N ILE A 44 -13.85 0.82 -5.72
CA ILE A 44 -13.64 2.20 -6.20
C ILE A 44 -12.15 2.50 -6.36
N GLU A 45 -11.80 3.54 -7.12
CA GLU A 45 -10.42 3.88 -7.46
C GLU A 45 -9.53 4.08 -6.24
N THR A 46 -10.05 4.74 -5.20
CA THR A 46 -9.34 4.96 -3.93
C THR A 46 -8.97 3.64 -3.24
N GLN A 47 -9.85 2.65 -3.27
CA GLN A 47 -9.58 1.32 -2.72
C GLN A 47 -8.54 0.58 -3.56
N MET A 48 -8.68 0.62 -4.89
CA MET A 48 -7.75 -0.03 -5.81
C MET A 48 -6.32 0.50 -5.64
N VAL A 49 -6.16 1.82 -5.60
CA VAL A 49 -4.86 2.48 -5.40
C VAL A 49 -4.30 2.18 -4.01
N ALA A 50 -5.12 2.24 -2.97
CA ALA A 50 -4.66 1.95 -1.61
C ALA A 50 -4.19 0.49 -1.48
N LEU A 51 -4.92 -0.47 -2.02
CA LEU A 51 -4.54 -1.88 -2.01
C LEU A 51 -3.21 -2.10 -2.76
N ASP A 52 -3.04 -1.51 -3.95
CA ASP A 52 -1.79 -1.61 -4.70
C ASP A 52 -0.61 -1.04 -3.91
N MET A 53 -0.78 0.16 -3.33
CA MET A 53 0.26 0.83 -2.55
C MET A 53 0.60 0.09 -1.24
N ILE A 54 -0.41 -0.46 -0.55
CA ILE A 54 -0.20 -1.27 0.67
C ILE A 54 0.60 -2.53 0.32
N LEU A 55 0.22 -3.26 -0.73
CA LEU A 55 0.93 -4.46 -1.17
C LEU A 55 2.36 -4.13 -1.63
N HIS A 56 2.56 -2.98 -2.28
CA HIS A 56 3.90 -2.49 -2.63
C HIS A 56 4.76 -2.21 -1.39
N LYS A 57 4.18 -1.66 -0.30
CA LYS A 57 4.91 -1.46 0.96
C LYS A 57 5.24 -2.78 1.65
N ILE A 58 4.33 -3.75 1.63
CA ILE A 58 4.59 -5.12 2.10
C ILE A 58 5.73 -5.75 1.29
N ALA A 59 5.77 -5.55 -0.03
CA ALA A 59 6.86 -6.05 -0.86
C ALA A 59 8.23 -5.43 -0.51
N ARG A 60 8.26 -4.12 -0.17
CA ARG A 60 9.48 -3.46 0.34
C ARG A 60 9.91 -4.00 1.71
N ILE A 61 8.98 -4.21 2.62
CA ILE A 61 9.24 -4.82 3.93
C ILE A 61 9.85 -6.23 3.75
N GLY A 62 9.27 -7.05 2.87
CA GLY A 62 9.75 -8.42 2.60
C GLY A 62 11.07 -8.50 1.81
N SER A 63 11.44 -7.43 1.09
CA SER A 63 12.64 -7.39 0.24
C SER A 63 13.77 -6.50 0.80
N GLY A 64 13.49 -5.73 1.85
CA GLY A 64 14.36 -4.70 2.42
C GLY A 64 14.37 -4.74 3.95
N LYS A 65 14.38 -3.56 4.58
CA LYS A 65 14.39 -3.42 6.04
C LYS A 65 12.99 -3.56 6.61
N VAL A 66 12.80 -4.56 7.47
CA VAL A 66 11.52 -4.82 8.14
C VAL A 66 11.14 -3.73 9.15
N ASP A 67 12.13 -3.01 9.66
CA ASP A 67 12.02 -1.97 10.68
C ASP A 67 12.01 -0.54 10.11
N GLU A 68 11.88 -0.39 8.79
CA GLU A 68 11.69 0.92 8.15
C GLU A 68 10.30 1.48 8.50
N ILE A 69 10.25 2.36 9.51
CA ILE A 69 9.02 2.91 10.11
C ILE A 69 8.10 3.53 9.06
N ASP A 70 8.67 4.22 8.07
CA ASP A 70 7.87 4.93 7.07
C ASP A 70 7.07 3.96 6.18
N HIS A 71 7.52 2.72 5.98
CA HIS A 71 6.74 1.70 5.26
C HIS A 71 5.43 1.36 6.00
N TRP A 72 5.48 1.26 7.32
CA TRP A 72 4.32 0.99 8.16
C TRP A 72 3.38 2.19 8.26
N ARG A 73 3.93 3.41 8.38
CA ARG A 73 3.17 4.65 8.35
C ARG A 73 2.41 4.84 7.04
N ASP A 74 3.06 4.55 5.92
CA ASP A 74 2.43 4.60 4.60
C ASP A 74 1.22 3.67 4.51
N ILE A 75 1.35 2.42 4.98
CA ILE A 75 0.23 1.46 5.03
C ILE A 75 -0.95 2.01 5.83
N ALA A 76 -0.69 2.54 7.04
CA ALA A 76 -1.73 3.16 7.86
C ALA A 76 -2.36 4.37 7.17
N GLY A 77 -1.56 5.19 6.47
CA GLY A 77 -2.03 6.34 5.71
C GLY A 77 -2.97 5.96 4.58
N TYR A 78 -2.60 5.00 3.73
CA TYR A 78 -3.46 4.56 2.62
C TYR A 78 -4.77 3.94 3.11
N ALA A 79 -4.72 3.10 4.14
CA ALA A 79 -5.92 2.55 4.76
C ALA A 79 -6.83 3.65 5.34
N THR A 80 -6.24 4.66 5.99
CA THR A 80 -6.99 5.81 6.52
C THR A 80 -7.70 6.61 5.43
N LEU A 81 -7.06 6.80 4.27
CA LEU A 81 -7.68 7.50 3.14
C LEU A 81 -8.90 6.74 2.59
N VAL A 82 -8.83 5.40 2.53
CA VAL A 82 -9.99 4.56 2.15
C VAL A 82 -11.13 4.71 3.17
N VAL A 83 -10.82 4.64 4.47
CA VAL A 83 -11.83 4.80 5.52
C VAL A 83 -12.55 6.14 5.39
N LYS A 84 -11.81 7.24 5.25
CA LYS A 84 -12.38 8.59 5.11
C LYS A 84 -13.30 8.70 3.90
N GLU A 85 -12.91 8.15 2.76
CA GLU A 85 -13.75 8.17 1.55
C GLU A 85 -15.03 7.34 1.74
N LEU A 86 -14.94 6.17 2.38
CA LEU A 86 -16.12 5.33 2.65
C LEU A 86 -17.06 5.98 3.69
N GLU A 87 -16.53 6.61 4.73
CA GLU A 87 -17.31 7.37 5.70
C GLU A 87 -18.05 8.52 5.02
N LYS A 88 -17.34 9.26 4.16
CA LYS A 88 -17.91 10.32 3.34
C LYS A 88 -19.07 9.85 2.48
N GLN A 89 -18.87 8.76 1.72
CA GLN A 89 -19.91 8.19 0.85
C GLN A 89 -21.15 7.72 1.64
N ARG A 90 -20.96 7.31 2.91
CA ARG A 90 -22.03 6.84 3.80
C ARG A 90 -22.66 7.96 4.64
N GLY A 91 -22.17 9.20 4.54
CA GLY A 91 -22.63 10.32 5.36
C GLY A 91 -22.26 10.20 6.84
N LEU A 92 -21.15 9.51 7.15
CA LEU A 92 -20.65 9.28 8.51
C LEU A 92 -19.56 10.30 8.92
N GLU A 93 -19.33 11.35 8.14
CA GLU A 93 -18.32 12.36 8.43
C GLU A 93 -18.59 13.03 9.79
N GLY A 94 -17.60 12.99 10.69
CA GLY A 94 -17.70 13.61 12.02
C GLY A 94 -18.10 12.69 13.16
N ILE A 95 -18.36 11.40 12.91
CA ILE A 95 -18.40 10.38 13.96
C ILE A 95 -16.95 10.07 14.34
N GLN A 96 -16.33 10.94 15.13
CA GLN A 96 -15.10 10.56 15.83
C GLN A 96 -15.43 9.33 16.66
N ASN A 97 -14.68 8.24 16.46
CA ASN A 97 -14.69 7.13 17.40
C ASN A 97 -14.42 7.71 18.79
N VAL A 98 -15.47 7.75 19.60
CA VAL A 98 -15.37 7.98 21.02
C VAL A 98 -14.77 6.71 21.57
N GLU A 99 -13.52 6.85 22.03
CA GLU A 99 -12.63 5.87 22.69
C GLU A 99 -11.87 4.88 21.79
#